data_AF-A0AA50QD23-F1
#
_entry.id   AF-A0AA50QD23-F1
#
_cell.length_a   1.000
_cell.length_b   1.000
_cell.length_c   1.000
_cell.angle_alpha   90.00
_cell.angle_beta   90.00
_cell.angle_gamma   90.00
#
_symmetry.space_group_name_H-M   'P 1'
#
loop_
_entity.id
_entity.type
_entity.pdbx_description
1 polymer ?
#
loop_
_entity_poly.entity_id
_entity_poly.type
_entity_poly.pdbx_seq_one_letter_code
_entity_poly.pdbx_strand_id
1 'polypeptide(L)'
;MSTFHREFRYWVAKVSDANAALTEQERGQLAALMQKVAAHREVAGKTPLECVVVESDWPIHDSTWAAVERLSHGLTVECLDKLRLEHSMAALNTLADSIEGHEESSDLISSQSIRDCANNLPKDLELGIF
;
A
#
# COMPACT_ATOMS: atom_id res chain seq x y z
N MET A 1 6.42 24.22 6.07
CA MET A 1 6.15 22.78 6.28
C MET A 1 7.47 22.05 6.14
N SER A 2 7.79 21.14 7.07
CA SER A 2 9.00 20.30 6.95
C SER A 2 8.80 19.29 5.83
N THR A 3 9.77 19.17 4.93
CA THR A 3 9.77 18.15 3.89
C THR A 3 9.96 16.76 4.53
N PHE A 4 9.21 15.76 4.08
CA PHE A 4 9.39 14.38 4.53
C PHE A 4 10.74 13.84 4.05
N HIS A 5 11.52 13.28 4.97
CA HIS A 5 12.81 12.66 4.67
C HIS A 5 12.86 11.24 5.24
N ARG A 6 13.30 10.28 4.42
CA ARG A 6 13.51 8.90 4.85
C ARG A 6 14.73 8.86 5.78
N GLU A 7 14.55 8.31 6.97
CA GLU A 7 15.61 8.25 7.99
C GLU A 7 16.05 6.81 8.27
N PHE A 8 17.35 6.62 8.49
CA PHE A 8 17.90 5.35 8.96
C PHE A 8 17.78 5.26 10.49
N ARG A 9 16.63 4.77 10.97
CA ARG A 9 16.32 4.70 12.41
C ARG A 9 16.52 3.33 13.05
N TYR A 10 16.60 2.28 12.23
CA TYR A 10 16.60 0.90 12.69
C TYR A 10 17.77 0.14 12.10
N TRP A 11 18.36 -0.72 12.92
CA TRP A 11 19.26 -1.77 12.48
C TRP A 11 18.42 -3.02 12.29
N VAL A 12 18.33 -3.50 11.06
CA VAL A 12 17.56 -4.70 10.70
C VAL A 12 18.50 -5.70 10.07
N ALA A 13 18.53 -6.92 10.61
CA ALA A 13 19.25 -8.04 10.03
C ALA A 13 18.27 -9.21 9.89
N LYS A 14 18.21 -9.82 8.71
CA LYS A 14 17.45 -11.06 8.54
C LYS A 14 18.13 -12.15 9.37
N VAL A 15 17.32 -12.99 10.01
CA VAL A 15 17.83 -14.12 10.80
C VAL A 15 18.64 -15.08 9.93
N SER A 16 18.20 -15.33 8.68
CA SER A 16 18.94 -16.14 7.70
C SER A 16 20.34 -15.62 7.44
N ASP A 17 20.46 -14.31 7.23
CA ASP A 17 21.71 -13.67 6.85
C ASP A 17 22.66 -13.60 8.04
N ALA A 18 22.12 -13.30 9.23
CA ALA A 18 22.88 -13.38 10.48
C ALA A 18 23.38 -14.82 10.76
N ASN A 19 22.57 -15.84 10.47
CA ASN A 19 22.99 -17.24 10.63
C ASN A 19 24.09 -17.65 9.65
N ALA A 20 24.04 -17.15 8.43
CA ALA A 20 25.05 -17.44 7.41
C ALA A 20 26.35 -16.67 7.65
N ALA A 21 26.28 -15.44 8.15
CA ALA A 21 27.42 -14.54 8.28
C ALA A 21 28.15 -14.61 9.63
N LEU A 22 27.44 -14.89 10.73
CA LEU A 22 27.98 -14.83 12.07
C LEU A 22 28.31 -16.22 12.62
N THR A 23 29.35 -16.31 13.43
CA THR A 23 29.63 -17.49 14.26
C THR A 23 28.58 -17.67 15.35
N GLU A 24 28.53 -18.86 15.97
CA GLU A 24 27.63 -19.11 17.10
C GLU A 24 27.84 -18.15 18.27
N GLN A 25 29.10 -17.85 18.59
CA GLN A 25 29.45 -16.90 19.64
C GLN A 25 28.91 -15.48 19.32
N GLU A 26 29.11 -15.01 18.09
CA GLU A 26 28.62 -13.69 17.65
C GLU A 26 27.09 -13.62 17.65
N ARG A 27 26.40 -14.70 17.26
CA ARG A 27 24.94 -14.77 17.36
C ARG A 27 24.46 -14.71 18.82
N GLY A 28 25.16 -15.40 19.72
CA GLY A 28 24.90 -15.31 21.16
C GLY A 28 25.09 -13.90 21.71
N GLN A 29 26.15 -13.21 21.28
CA GLN A 29 26.40 -11.80 21.63
C GLN A 29 25.31 -10.88 21.07
N LEU A 30 24.91 -11.05 19.80
CA LEU A 30 23.84 -10.28 19.19
C LEU A 30 22.51 -10.46 19.95
N ALA A 31 22.15 -11.70 20.29
CA ALA A 31 20.94 -11.98 21.06
C ALA A 31 20.96 -11.30 22.44
N ALA A 32 22.09 -11.36 23.16
CA ALA A 32 22.25 -10.70 24.45
C ALA A 32 22.13 -9.16 24.34
N LEU A 33 22.72 -8.55 23.31
CA LEU A 33 22.60 -7.12 23.06
C LEU A 33 21.16 -6.71 22.74
N MET A 34 20.46 -7.48 21.91
CA MET A 34 19.05 -7.22 21.58
C MET A 34 18.15 -7.33 22.82
N GLN A 35 18.36 -8.33 23.68
CA GLN A 35 17.66 -8.46 24.96
C GLN A 35 17.91 -7.26 25.88
N LYS A 36 19.15 -6.77 25.96
CA LYS A 36 19.49 -5.58 26.76
C LYS A 36 18.74 -4.34 26.26
N VAL A 37 18.63 -4.15 24.94
CA VAL A 37 17.87 -3.05 24.34
C VAL A 37 16.37 -3.19 24.63
N ALA A 38 15.81 -4.40 24.54
CA ALA A 38 14.42 -4.67 24.87
C ALA A 38 14.13 -4.37 26.36
N ALA A 39 14.95 -4.86 27.28
CA ALA A 39 14.82 -4.58 28.71
C ALA A 39 14.92 -3.07 29.03
N HIS A 40 15.80 -2.33 28.32
CA HIS A 40 15.86 -0.88 28.47
C HIS A 40 14.55 -0.18 28.09
N ARG A 41 13.82 -0.67 27.07
CA ARG A 41 12.50 -0.14 26.72
C ARG A 41 11.51 -0.33 27.85
N GLU A 42 11.48 -1.53 28.43
CA GLU A 42 10.58 -1.85 29.55
C GLU A 42 10.87 -0.97 30.77
N VAL A 43 12.15 -0.83 31.14
CA VAL A 43 12.59 0.07 32.23
C VAL A 43 12.22 1.53 31.94
N ALA A 44 12.24 1.94 30.67
CA ALA A 44 11.79 3.26 30.23
C ALA A 44 10.26 3.40 30.10
N GLY A 45 9.47 2.41 30.52
CA GLY A 45 8.01 2.42 30.46
C GLY A 45 7.43 2.29 29.05
N LYS A 46 8.23 1.82 28.08
CA LYS A 46 7.81 1.63 26.69
C LYS A 46 7.39 0.18 26.48
N THR A 47 6.37 -0.02 25.64
CA THR A 47 5.97 -1.35 25.19
C THR A 47 7.09 -2.03 24.39
N PRO A 48 7.08 -3.37 24.29
CA PRO A 48 7.92 -4.09 23.35
C PRO A 48 7.81 -3.50 21.93
N LEU A 49 8.93 -3.47 21.20
CA LEU A 49 8.90 -2.98 19.83
C LEU A 49 8.29 -4.04 18.92
N GLU A 50 7.15 -3.71 18.31
CA GLU A 50 6.48 -4.53 17.32
C GLU A 50 6.41 -3.75 16.01
N CYS A 51 6.87 -4.35 14.92
CA CYS A 51 6.90 -3.72 13.60
C CYS A 51 6.94 -4.77 12.50
N VAL A 52 6.49 -4.35 11.31
CA VAL A 52 6.67 -5.10 10.07
C VAL A 52 7.84 -4.51 9.29
N VAL A 53 8.64 -5.38 8.68
CA VAL A 53 9.70 -4.98 7.75
C VAL A 53 9.19 -5.19 6.34
N VAL A 54 9.34 -4.18 5.49
CA VAL A 54 9.01 -4.25 4.07
C VAL A 54 10.30 -4.07 3.29
N GLU A 55 10.68 -5.08 2.52
CA GLU A 55 11.88 -5.03 1.69
C GLU A 55 11.65 -4.17 0.44
N SER A 56 12.71 -3.55 -0.08
CA SER A 56 12.63 -2.63 -1.20
C SER A 56 12.20 -3.26 -2.52
N ASP A 57 12.41 -4.55 -2.67
CA ASP A 57 12.03 -5.35 -3.83
C ASP A 57 10.61 -5.91 -3.73
N TRP A 58 9.91 -5.73 -2.60
CA TRP A 58 8.55 -6.20 -2.45
C TRP A 58 7.55 -5.21 -3.10
N PRO A 59 6.48 -5.71 -3.75
CA PRO A 59 5.50 -4.85 -4.43
C PRO A 59 4.82 -3.78 -3.55
N ILE A 60 4.83 -3.98 -2.23
CA ILE A 60 4.19 -3.08 -1.26
C ILE A 60 5.13 -1.99 -0.70
N HIS A 61 6.40 -1.95 -1.11
CA HIS A 61 7.39 -1.03 -0.54
C HIS A 61 7.01 0.45 -0.73
N ASP A 62 6.74 0.87 -1.96
CA ASP A 62 6.50 2.27 -2.27
C ASP A 62 5.16 2.77 -1.72
N SER A 63 4.13 1.90 -1.74
CA SER A 63 2.83 2.20 -1.15
C SER A 63 2.91 2.32 0.37
N THR A 64 3.77 1.51 1.02
CA THR A 64 4.05 1.60 2.45
C THR A 64 4.75 2.93 2.79
N TRP A 65 5.73 3.36 1.99
CA TRP A 65 6.38 4.66 2.18
C TRP A 65 5.40 5.83 2.07
N ALA A 66 4.52 5.81 1.07
CA ALA A 66 3.49 6.83 0.91
C ALA A 66 2.55 6.88 2.12
N ALA A 67 2.22 5.74 2.71
CA ALA A 67 1.42 5.69 3.94
C ALA A 67 2.18 6.31 5.13
N VAL A 68 3.47 5.97 5.31
CA VAL A 68 4.33 6.52 6.37
C VAL A 68 4.50 8.03 6.23
N GLU A 69 4.69 8.54 5.02
CA GLU A 69 4.78 9.98 4.75
C GLU A 69 3.49 10.71 5.17
N ARG A 70 2.32 10.18 4.79
CA ARG A 70 1.03 10.75 5.20
C ARG A 70 0.87 10.76 6.72
N LEU A 71 1.24 9.66 7.38
CA LEU A 71 1.23 9.57 8.86
C LEU A 71 2.17 10.60 9.50
N SER A 72 3.33 10.86 8.90
CA SER A 72 4.28 11.86 9.40
C SER A 72 3.72 13.29 9.38
N HIS A 73 2.79 13.57 8.46
CA HIS A 73 2.06 14.83 8.38
C HIS A 73 0.80 14.87 9.27
N GLY A 74 0.57 13.85 10.10
CA GLY A 74 -0.57 13.78 11.02
C GLY A 74 -1.88 13.31 10.38
N LEU A 75 -1.84 12.80 9.14
CA LEU A 75 -3.03 12.22 8.50
C LEU A 75 -3.25 10.80 9.04
N THR A 76 -4.29 10.62 9.84
CA THR A 76 -4.70 9.31 10.37
C THR A 76 -5.42 8.48 9.30
N VAL A 77 -5.56 7.17 9.54
CA VAL A 77 -6.30 6.24 8.68
C VAL A 77 -7.75 6.73 8.43
N GLU A 78 -8.39 7.33 9.44
CA GLU A 78 -9.71 7.95 9.32
C GLU A 78 -9.74 9.12 8.33
N CYS A 79 -8.66 9.90 8.26
CA CYS A 79 -8.53 10.96 7.27
C CYS A 79 -8.30 10.40 5.87
N LEU A 80 -7.59 9.28 5.75
CA LEU A 80 -7.36 8.60 4.47
C LEU A 80 -8.63 7.97 3.90
N ASP A 81 -9.49 7.40 4.75
CA ASP A 81 -10.79 6.88 4.32
C ASP A 81 -11.71 8.00 3.84
N LYS A 82 -11.71 9.15 4.53
CA LYS A 82 -12.44 10.35 4.08
C LYS A 82 -11.91 10.88 2.75
N LEU A 83 -10.60 11.03 2.59
CA LEU A 83 -10.00 11.45 1.32
C LEU A 83 -10.31 10.46 0.19
N ARG A 84 -10.25 9.15 0.47
CA ARG A 84 -10.55 8.12 -0.53
C ARG A 84 -12.01 8.16 -0.97
N LEU A 85 -12.93 8.39 -0.05
CA LEU A 85 -14.35 8.58 -0.35
C LEU A 85 -14.59 9.87 -1.15
N GLU A 86 -13.98 10.98 -0.75
CA GLU A 86 -14.09 12.27 -1.45
C GLU A 86 -13.57 12.19 -2.88
N HIS A 87 -12.41 11.58 -3.10
CA HIS A 87 -11.86 11.37 -4.45
C HIS A 87 -12.73 10.42 -5.30
N SER A 88 -13.28 9.36 -4.68
CA SER A 88 -14.18 8.43 -5.38
C SER A 88 -15.51 9.10 -5.76
N MET A 89 -16.05 9.95 -4.87
CA MET A 89 -17.25 10.74 -5.15
C MET A 89 -17.00 11.80 -6.23
N ALA A 90 -15.84 12.47 -6.20
CA ALA A 90 -15.47 13.43 -7.24
C ALA A 90 -15.34 12.76 -8.62
N ALA A 91 -14.75 11.55 -8.67
CA ALA A 91 -14.67 10.76 -9.91
C ALA A 91 -16.05 10.35 -10.42
N LEU A 92 -16.96 9.92 -9.53
CA LEU A 92 -18.33 9.57 -9.90
C LEU A 92 -19.13 10.78 -10.40
N ASN A 93 -18.99 11.94 -9.75
CA ASN A 93 -19.66 13.17 -10.19
C ASN A 93 -19.16 13.62 -11.56
N THR A 94 -17.85 13.54 -11.81
CA THR A 94 -17.27 13.85 -13.13
C THR A 94 -17.82 12.92 -14.22
N LEU A 95 -18.04 11.64 -13.89
CA LEU A 95 -18.65 10.68 -14.80
C LEU A 95 -20.14 10.98 -15.04
N ALA A 96 -20.88 11.37 -13.99
CA ALA A 96 -22.28 11.75 -14.08
C ALA A 96 -22.46 13.01 -14.95
N ASP A 97 -21.63 14.03 -14.75
CA ASP A 97 -21.61 15.25 -15.58
C ASP A 97 -21.34 14.92 -17.07
N SER A 98 -20.52 13.89 -17.33
CA SER A 98 -20.23 13.41 -18.69
C SER A 98 -21.39 12.64 -19.32
N ILE A 99 -22.28 12.04 -18.52
CA ILE A 99 -23.48 11.33 -18.99
C ILE A 99 -24.62 12.32 -19.23
N GLU A 100 -24.82 13.28 -18.33
CA GLU A 100 -25.84 14.34 -18.49
C GLU A 100 -25.53 15.27 -19.66
N GLY A 101 -24.24 15.52 -19.97
CA GLY A 101 -23.81 16.22 -21.18
C GLY A 101 -24.10 15.50 -22.51
N HIS A 102 -24.54 14.24 -22.47
CA HIS A 102 -24.89 13.44 -23.66
C HIS A 102 -26.40 13.28 -23.89
N GLU A 103 -27.27 13.71 -22.96
CA GLU A 103 -28.73 13.62 -23.15
C GLU A 103 -29.31 14.69 -24.08
N GLU A 104 -28.58 15.78 -24.40
CA GLU A 104 -29.03 16.75 -25.42
C GLU A 104 -28.72 16.35 -26.87
N SER A 105 -28.13 15.17 -27.12
CA SER A 105 -27.96 14.65 -28.48
C SER A 105 -28.48 13.21 -28.62
N SER A 106 -29.61 12.90 -27.97
CA SER A 106 -30.42 11.73 -28.26
C SER A 106 -31.28 11.96 -29.51
N ASP A 107 -30.64 12.06 -30.68
CA ASP A 107 -31.28 11.74 -31.95
C ASP A 107 -30.43 10.70 -32.70
N LEU A 108 -30.98 9.49 -32.80
CA LEU A 108 -30.62 8.42 -33.73
C LEU A 108 -29.29 7.66 -33.50
N ILE A 109 -29.21 6.86 -32.44
CA ILE A 109 -28.54 5.54 -32.56
C ILE A 109 -29.63 4.49 -32.75
N SER A 110 -29.88 4.17 -34.03
CA SER A 110 -30.79 3.11 -34.45
C SER A 110 -30.42 1.79 -33.76
N SER A 111 -31.44 1.08 -33.25
CA SER A 111 -31.38 -0.19 -32.51
C SER A 111 -30.62 -1.33 -33.24
N GLN A 112 -30.14 -1.08 -34.45
CA GLN A 112 -29.30 -1.97 -35.24
C GLN A 112 -27.84 -2.02 -34.74
N SER A 113 -27.26 -0.90 -34.27
CA SER A 113 -25.83 -0.83 -33.91
C SER A 113 -25.49 -1.61 -32.62
N ILE A 114 -26.44 -1.76 -31.69
CA ILE A 114 -26.24 -2.50 -30.44
C ILE A 114 -26.25 -4.01 -30.69
N ARG A 115 -27.03 -4.48 -31.68
CA ARG A 115 -27.02 -5.91 -32.08
C ARG A 115 -25.71 -6.32 -32.75
N ASP A 116 -25.06 -5.42 -33.47
CA ASP A 116 -23.84 -5.74 -34.21
C ASP A 116 -22.61 -5.87 -33.29
N CYS A 117 -22.58 -5.17 -32.15
CA CYS A 117 -21.51 -5.32 -31.15
C CYS A 117 -21.63 -6.61 -30.32
N ALA A 118 -22.85 -7.08 -30.02
CA ALA A 118 -23.06 -8.29 -29.22
C ALA A 118 -22.66 -9.58 -29.97
N ASN A 119 -22.66 -9.56 -31.31
CA ASN A 119 -22.32 -10.73 -32.13
C ASN A 119 -20.83 -10.88 -32.44
N ASN A 120 -19.98 -9.92 -32.03
CA ASN A 120 -18.54 -9.92 -32.30
C ASN A 120 -17.66 -10.09 -31.05
N LEU A 121 -18.21 -10.59 -29.94
CA LEU A 121 -17.36 -10.99 -28.80
C LEU A 121 -16.54 -12.24 -29.17
N PRO A 122 -15.19 -12.20 -29.09
CA PRO A 122 -14.37 -13.40 -29.27
C PRO A 122 -14.70 -14.43 -28.16
N LYS A 123 -14.85 -15.70 -28.54
CA LYS A 123 -15.31 -16.80 -27.68
C LYS A 123 -14.22 -17.40 -26.78
N ASP A 124 -13.09 -16.72 -26.63
CA ASP A 124 -11.87 -17.39 -26.18
C ASP A 124 -11.33 -16.71 -24.91
N LEU A 125 -12.03 -16.89 -23.79
CA LEU A 125 -11.41 -16.79 -22.46
C LEU A 125 -11.71 -18.06 -21.69
N GLU A 126 -10.94 -19.11 -21.98
CA GLU A 126 -10.70 -20.17 -21.01
C GLU A 126 -9.97 -19.57 -19.81
N LEU A 127 -10.65 -19.56 -18.66
CA LEU A 127 -10.05 -19.29 -17.36
C LEU A 127 -9.10 -20.42 -16.99
N GLY A 128 -7.84 -20.29 -17.39
CA GLY A 128 -6.72 -21.02 -16.82
C GLY A 128 -6.30 -20.38 -15.50
N ILE A 129 -6.80 -20.94 -14.40
CA ILE A 129 -6.30 -20.68 -13.04
C ILE A 129 -4.94 -21.38 -12.91
N PHE A 130 -3.89 -20.59 -12.69
CA PHE A 130 -2.69 -20.97 -11.93
C PHE A 130 -2.28 -19.80 -11.04
#